data_AF-A5HJC7-F1
#
_entry.id   AF-A5HJC7-F1
#
_cell.length_a   1.000
_cell.length_b   1.000
_cell.length_c   1.000
_cell.angle_alpha   90.00
_cell.angle_beta   90.00
_cell.angle_gamma   90.00
#
_symmetry.space_group_name_H-M   'P 1'
#
loop_
_entity.id
_entity.type
_entity.pdbx_description
1 polymer ?
#
loop_
_entity_poly.entity_id
_entity_poly.type
_entity_poly.pdbx_seq_one_letter_code
_entity_poly.pdbx_strand_id
1 'polypeptide(L)'
;ASYWLEKIPKLKHVEGVLSDKYDDLPCELKLLSLYMSAFPRGHTMEKQRLISKWRAEGLIAPDMRRTYEEVAEEYFYKLIDMDIIRPVPRKHNSEVETWCCVNNFMLQFLVSKSAQKKFLRTSQSIGSARGSENEMVKRLALHQHYPELPTLLETMDLSHTRSLALSGTVNRIPLDMFVHLVVLDLEGW
;
A
#
# COMPACT_ATOMS: atom_id res chain seq x y z
N ALA A 1 -12.26 -5.70 10.28
CA ALA A 1 -11.36 -6.58 11.05
C ALA A 1 -10.68 -5.84 12.22
N SER A 2 -11.39 -4.93 12.89
CA SER A 2 -10.88 -4.07 13.99
C SER A 2 -11.15 -4.62 15.40
N TYR A 3 -12.01 -5.64 15.53
CA TYR A 3 -12.54 -6.11 16.82
C TYR A 3 -11.52 -6.79 17.74
N TRP A 4 -10.40 -7.29 17.20
CA TRP A 4 -9.37 -7.99 17.99
C TRP A 4 -8.28 -7.07 18.57
N LEU A 5 -8.08 -5.88 17.98
CA LEU A 5 -7.07 -4.92 18.44
C LEU A 5 -7.54 -4.13 19.66
N GLU A 6 -8.84 -3.84 19.76
CA GLU A 6 -9.38 -3.02 20.84
C GLU A 6 -9.26 -3.64 22.23
N LYS A 7 -9.14 -4.97 22.33
CA LYS A 7 -9.21 -5.72 23.60
C LYS A 7 -7.87 -6.09 24.24
N ILE A 8 -6.73 -5.75 23.63
CA ILE A 8 -5.41 -6.06 24.22
C ILE A 8 -4.66 -4.75 24.50
N PRO A 9 -4.58 -4.29 25.77
CA PRO A 9 -3.89 -3.05 26.14
C PRO A 9 -2.44 -2.97 25.64
N LYS A 10 -1.76 -4.13 25.55
CA LYS A 10 -0.41 -4.23 24.98
C LYS A 10 -0.37 -3.89 23.48
N LEU A 11 -1.42 -4.17 22.71
CA LEU A 11 -1.48 -3.84 21.28
C LEU A 11 -1.71 -2.34 21.06
N LYS A 12 -2.55 -1.69 21.88
CA LYS A 12 -2.71 -0.22 21.82
C LYS A 12 -1.41 0.52 22.17
N HIS A 13 -0.66 0.03 23.15
CA HIS A 13 0.64 0.60 23.48
C HIS A 13 1.65 0.43 22.32
N VAL A 14 1.69 -0.76 21.71
CA VAL A 14 2.53 -1.02 20.53
C VAL A 14 2.12 -0.13 19.34
N GLU A 15 0.82 0.06 19.09
CA GLU A 15 0.33 0.99 18.06
C GLU A 15 0.75 2.44 18.33
N GLY A 16 0.72 2.87 19.59
CA GLY A 16 1.22 4.19 20.00
C GLY A 16 2.71 4.37 19.68
N VAL A 17 3.54 3.41 20.12
CA VAL A 17 4.99 3.44 19.85
C VAL A 17 5.30 3.40 18.35
N LEU A 18 4.56 2.60 17.57
CA LEU A 18 4.70 2.56 16.11
C LEU A 18 4.26 3.88 15.47
N SER A 19 3.20 4.50 15.99
CA SER A 19 2.74 5.80 15.52
C SER A 19 3.80 6.88 15.73
N ASP A 20 4.38 6.95 16.93
CA ASP A 20 5.42 7.94 17.25
C ASP A 20 6.64 7.75 16.34
N LYS A 21 7.13 6.51 16.22
CA LYS A 21 8.24 6.18 15.30
C LYS A 21 7.92 6.56 13.86
N TYR A 22 6.69 6.30 13.40
CA TYR A 22 6.26 6.68 12.06
C TYR A 22 6.22 8.20 11.89
N ASP A 23 5.73 8.92 12.89
CA ASP A 23 5.58 10.37 12.84
C ASP A 23 6.94 11.09 12.91
N ASP A 24 8.01 10.42 13.34
CA ASP A 24 9.41 10.91 13.27
C ASP A 24 10.08 10.65 11.90
N LEU A 25 9.49 9.85 11.01
CA LEU A 25 10.11 9.53 9.73
C LEU A 25 10.17 10.73 8.77
N PRO A 26 11.19 10.80 7.88
CA PRO A 26 11.19 11.69 6.73
C PRO A 26 9.94 11.52 5.85
N CYS A 27 9.54 12.58 5.16
CA CYS A 27 8.31 12.63 4.38
C CYS A 27 8.20 11.49 3.35
N GLU A 28 9.26 11.20 2.60
CA GLU A 28 9.27 10.16 1.58
C GLU A 28 9.11 8.77 2.21
N LEU A 29 9.79 8.51 3.32
CA LEU A 29 9.64 7.24 4.05
C LEU A 29 8.24 7.06 4.62
N LYS A 30 7.59 8.13 5.10
CA LYS A 30 6.19 8.10 5.51
C LYS A 30 5.28 7.69 4.36
N LEU A 31 5.48 8.28 3.17
CA LEU A 31 4.69 7.99 1.97
C LEU A 31 4.91 6.57 1.48
N LEU A 32 6.16 6.11 1.39
CA LEU A 32 6.51 4.75 0.98
C LEU A 32 5.97 3.72 1.96
N SER A 33 6.05 4.00 3.26
CA SER A 33 5.47 3.14 4.30
C SER A 33 3.96 3.02 4.13
N LEU A 34 3.22 4.14 3.95
CA LEU A 34 1.78 4.07 3.71
C LEU A 34 1.45 3.35 2.40
N TYR A 35 2.27 3.49 1.36
CA TYR A 35 2.09 2.77 0.11
C TYR A 35 2.18 1.25 0.28
N MET A 36 2.96 0.76 1.25
CA MET A 36 3.01 -0.69 1.54
C MET A 36 1.65 -1.25 1.97
N SER A 37 0.73 -0.42 2.47
CA SER A 37 -0.65 -0.84 2.79
C SER A 37 -1.46 -1.26 1.58
N ALA A 38 -1.01 -0.93 0.35
CA ALA A 38 -1.61 -1.42 -0.88
C ALA A 38 -1.58 -2.95 -0.94
N PHE A 39 -0.48 -3.58 -0.51
CA PHE A 39 -0.25 -4.99 -0.79
C PHE A 39 -1.03 -5.93 0.14
N PRO A 40 -1.56 -7.05 -0.38
CA PRO A 40 -2.25 -8.03 0.44
C PRO A 40 -1.27 -8.79 1.35
N ARG A 41 -1.82 -9.35 2.43
CA ARG A 41 -1.05 -10.09 3.44
C ARG A 41 -0.31 -11.27 2.80
N GLY A 42 0.99 -11.38 3.06
CA GLY A 42 1.83 -12.48 2.55
C GLY A 42 2.19 -12.38 1.07
N HIS A 43 1.79 -11.32 0.38
CA HIS A 43 2.16 -11.11 -1.01
C HIS A 43 3.65 -10.84 -1.15
N THR A 44 4.29 -11.58 -2.05
CA THR A 44 5.70 -11.46 -2.38
C THR A 44 5.84 -10.69 -3.69
N MET A 45 6.77 -9.75 -3.71
CA MET A 45 7.04 -8.92 -4.89
C MET A 45 8.53 -8.79 -5.12
N GLU A 46 8.89 -8.61 -6.39
CA GLU A 46 10.26 -8.32 -6.79
C GLU A 46 10.64 -6.87 -6.44
N LYS A 47 11.87 -6.66 -5.94
CA LYS A 47 12.42 -5.34 -5.61
C LYS A 47 12.24 -4.34 -6.77
N GLN A 48 12.61 -4.75 -7.99
CA GLN A 48 12.53 -3.87 -9.16
C GLN A 48 11.09 -3.53 -9.55
N ARG A 49 10.16 -4.47 -9.35
CA ARG A 49 8.72 -4.22 -9.55
C ARG A 49 8.19 -3.20 -8.52
N LEU A 50 8.62 -3.30 -7.27
CA LEU A 50 8.26 -2.35 -6.22
C LEU A 50 8.80 -0.93 -6.52
N ILE A 51 10.07 -0.82 -6.90
CA ILE A 51 10.70 0.44 -7.28
C ILE A 51 9.99 1.08 -8.49
N SER A 52 9.59 0.27 -9.48
CA SER A 52 8.84 0.72 -10.65
C SER A 52 7.45 1.25 -10.27
N LYS A 53 6.77 0.61 -9.31
CA LYS A 53 5.48 1.11 -8.79
C LYS A 53 5.65 2.46 -8.08
N TRP A 54 6.70 2.62 -7.26
CA TRP A 54 6.99 3.92 -6.63
C TRP A 54 7.24 5.03 -7.66
N ARG A 55 7.84 4.68 -8.79
CA ARG A 55 8.13 5.61 -9.89
C ARG A 55 6.84 6.05 -10.57
N ALA A 56 5.99 5.09 -10.91
CA ALA A 56 4.68 5.35 -11.53
C ALA A 56 3.80 6.23 -10.62
N GLU A 57 3.86 6.02 -9.31
CA GLU A 57 3.13 6.80 -8.30
C GLU A 57 3.75 8.17 -8.00
N GLY A 58 4.99 8.42 -8.44
CA GLY A 58 5.74 9.63 -8.13
C GLY A 58 6.00 9.81 -6.63
N LEU A 59 6.21 8.71 -5.88
CA LEU A 59 6.40 8.76 -4.42
C LEU A 59 7.80 9.22 -4.01
N ILE A 60 8.76 9.10 -4.93
CA ILE A 60 10.16 9.42 -4.71
C ILE A 60 10.54 10.50 -5.72
N ALA A 61 11.14 11.58 -5.23
CA ALA A 61 11.79 12.57 -6.08
C ALA A 61 13.27 12.19 -6.24
N PRO A 62 13.84 12.24 -7.45
CA PRO A 62 15.28 12.15 -7.63
C PRO A 62 15.94 13.39 -7.01
N ASP A 63 17.21 13.27 -6.63
CA ASP A 63 18.01 14.43 -6.25
C ASP A 63 19.00 14.81 -7.36
N MET A 64 19.65 15.96 -7.22
CA MET A 64 20.53 16.49 -8.28
C MET A 64 21.80 15.67 -8.51
N ARG A 65 22.17 14.76 -7.60
CA ARG A 65 23.46 14.03 -7.63
C ARG A 65 23.30 12.53 -7.87
N ARG A 66 22.11 11.99 -7.65
CA ARG A 66 21.81 10.57 -7.69
C ARG A 66 20.66 10.30 -8.63
N THR A 67 20.74 9.17 -9.31
CA THR A 67 19.67 8.62 -10.12
C THR A 67 18.47 8.25 -9.26
N TYR A 68 17.29 8.15 -9.87
CA TYR A 68 16.10 7.67 -9.17
C TYR A 68 16.34 6.27 -8.60
N GLU A 69 17.02 5.39 -9.35
CA GLU A 69 17.35 4.03 -8.94
C GLU A 69 18.17 4.04 -7.64
N GLU A 70 19.25 4.80 -7.56
CA GLU A 70 20.08 4.89 -6.35
C GLU A 70 19.27 5.36 -5.13
N VAL A 71 18.43 6.38 -5.30
CA VAL A 71 17.58 6.90 -4.23
C VAL A 71 16.52 5.88 -3.82
N ALA A 72 15.88 5.21 -4.79
CA ALA A 72 14.86 4.21 -4.52
C ALA A 72 15.44 2.96 -3.85
N GLU A 73 16.65 2.54 -4.23
CA GLU A 73 17.35 1.44 -3.57
C GLU A 73 17.70 1.78 -2.12
N GLU A 74 18.18 2.99 -1.84
CA GLU A 74 18.41 3.43 -0.46
C GLU A 74 17.12 3.35 0.37
N TYR A 75 15.99 3.85 -0.16
CA TYR A 75 14.72 3.77 0.53
C TYR A 75 14.23 2.33 0.72
N PHE A 76 14.47 1.45 -0.24
CA PHE A 76 14.17 0.03 -0.11
C PHE A 76 14.88 -0.60 1.09
N TYR A 77 16.19 -0.36 1.23
CA TYR A 77 16.94 -0.88 2.38
C TYR A 77 16.52 -0.23 3.70
N LYS A 78 16.17 1.06 3.71
CA LYS A 78 15.60 1.69 4.91
C LYS A 78 14.28 1.06 5.34
N LEU A 79 13.42 0.64 4.40
CA LEU A 79 12.19 -0.08 4.73
C LEU A 79 12.48 -1.47 5.32
N ILE A 80 13.59 -2.11 4.93
CA ILE A 80 14.07 -3.36 5.54
C ILE A 80 14.59 -3.11 6.95
N ASP A 81 15.44 -2.08 7.14
CA ASP A 81 16.00 -1.72 8.45
C ASP A 81 14.92 -1.38 9.48
N MET A 82 13.77 -0.86 9.02
CA MET A 82 12.59 -0.58 9.85
C MET A 82 11.64 -1.79 10.03
N ASP A 83 11.97 -2.96 9.47
CA ASP A 83 11.14 -4.17 9.44
C ASP A 83 9.74 -3.94 8.83
N ILE A 84 9.59 -2.95 7.94
CA ILE A 84 8.34 -2.69 7.20
C ILE A 84 8.18 -3.72 6.10
N ILE A 85 9.26 -4.00 5.38
CA ILE A 85 9.34 -5.08 4.41
C ILE A 85 10.41 -6.07 4.86
N ARG A 86 10.20 -7.35 4.53
CA ARG A 86 11.14 -8.43 4.84
C ARG A 86 11.61 -9.07 3.54
N PRO A 87 12.93 -9.30 3.38
CA PRO A 87 13.46 -10.08 2.28
C PRO A 87 12.85 -11.48 2.25
N VAL A 88 12.58 -11.99 1.06
CA VAL A 88 12.07 -13.35 0.85
C VAL A 88 13.10 -14.13 0.03
N PRO A 89 13.63 -15.25 0.55
CA PRO A 89 14.62 -16.04 -0.17
C PRO A 89 13.98 -16.68 -1.40
N ARG A 90 14.60 -16.51 -2.57
CA ARG A 90 14.25 -17.26 -3.78
C ARG A 90 15.08 -18.55 -3.80
N LYS A 91 14.43 -19.69 -4.02
CA LYS A 91 15.04 -21.03 -4.00
C LYS A 91 16.29 -21.23 -4.90
N HIS A 92 16.62 -20.30 -5.80
CA HIS A 92 17.69 -20.46 -6.80
C HIS A 92 18.64 -19.25 -7.00
N ASN A 93 18.50 -18.12 -6.30
CA ASN A 93 19.43 -16.99 -6.41
C ASN A 93 19.94 -16.63 -5.01
N SER A 94 21.23 -16.85 -4.75
CA SER A 94 21.83 -16.85 -3.41
C SER A 94 22.51 -15.54 -3.00
N GLU A 95 22.50 -14.47 -3.80
CA GLU A 95 23.36 -13.30 -3.50
C GLU A 95 22.66 -11.94 -3.41
N VAL A 96 21.38 -11.81 -3.78
CA VAL A 96 20.68 -10.51 -3.72
C VAL A 96 19.25 -10.67 -3.23
N GLU A 97 18.83 -9.80 -2.31
CA GLU A 97 17.44 -9.60 -1.86
C GLU A 97 16.59 -9.10 -3.03
N THR A 98 16.25 -10.04 -3.92
CA THR A 98 15.51 -9.77 -5.15
C THR A 98 14.00 -9.72 -4.91
N TRP A 99 13.53 -10.30 -3.81
CA TRP A 99 12.12 -10.39 -3.44
C TRP A 99 11.90 -9.95 -2.00
N CYS A 100 10.76 -9.34 -1.74
CA CYS A 100 10.33 -8.95 -0.41
C CYS A 100 8.83 -9.19 -0.21
N CYS A 101 8.40 -9.18 1.04
CA CYS A 101 7.00 -9.10 1.43
C CYS A 101 6.82 -8.07 2.54
N VAL A 102 5.64 -7.48 2.66
CA VAL A 102 5.36 -6.56 3.77
C VAL A 102 5.28 -7.37 5.07
N ASN A 103 5.89 -6.86 6.15
CA ASN A 103 5.74 -7.47 7.46
C ASN A 103 4.27 -7.43 7.90
N ASN A 104 3.70 -8.57 8.30
CA ASN A 104 2.26 -8.68 8.58
C ASN A 104 1.80 -7.76 9.73
N PHE A 105 2.65 -7.54 10.74
CA PHE A 105 2.33 -6.64 11.85
C PHE A 105 2.37 -5.19 11.38
N MET A 106 3.38 -4.82 10.60
CA MET A 106 3.48 -3.49 10.01
C MET A 106 2.36 -3.23 9.01
N LEU A 107 1.96 -4.22 8.20
CA LEU A 107 0.86 -4.10 7.26
C LEU A 107 -0.44 -3.71 7.97
N GLN A 108 -0.76 -4.36 9.10
CA GLN A 108 -1.95 -4.04 9.88
C GLN A 108 -1.93 -2.60 10.41
N PHE A 109 -0.79 -2.17 10.95
CA PHE A 109 -0.59 -0.79 11.40
C PHE A 109 -0.72 0.21 10.23
N LEU A 110 -0.08 -0.06 9.10
CA LEU A 110 -0.05 0.82 7.94
C LEU A 110 -1.40 0.93 7.23
N VAL A 111 -2.20 -0.15 7.17
CA VAL A 111 -3.58 -0.10 6.68
C VAL A 111 -4.43 0.85 7.53
N SER A 112 -4.32 0.75 8.85
CA SER A 112 -5.03 1.64 9.78
C SER A 112 -4.58 3.10 9.64
N LYS A 113 -3.26 3.35 9.66
CA LYS A 113 -2.67 4.69 9.52
C LYS A 113 -2.98 5.31 8.15
N SER A 114 -2.97 4.52 7.08
CA SER A 114 -3.33 4.97 5.72
C SER A 114 -4.78 5.42 5.64
N ALA A 115 -5.71 4.65 6.24
CA ALA A 115 -7.11 5.03 6.32
C ALA A 115 -7.30 6.34 7.11
N GLN A 116 -6.64 6.47 8.27
CA GLN A 116 -6.67 7.70 9.08
C GLN A 116 -6.15 8.93 8.30
N LYS A 117 -5.06 8.76 7.53
CA LYS A 117 -4.44 9.82 6.72
C LYS A 117 -5.13 10.02 5.37
N LYS A 118 -6.16 9.21 5.04
CA LYS A 118 -6.85 9.21 3.74
C LYS A 118 -5.89 9.05 2.56
N PHE A 119 -4.80 8.31 2.77
CA PHE A 119 -3.73 8.18 1.78
C PHE A 119 -4.07 7.17 0.68
N LEU A 120 -4.51 5.98 1.10
CA LEU A 120 -4.88 4.86 0.23
C LEU A 120 -6.01 4.08 0.89
N ARG A 121 -7.06 3.78 0.12
CA ARG A 121 -8.14 2.87 0.55
C ARG A 121 -7.90 1.46 0.02
N THR A 122 -8.10 0.50 0.90
CA THR A 122 -8.04 -0.94 0.60
C THR A 122 -9.40 -1.61 0.75
N SER A 123 -9.56 -2.80 0.18
CA SER A 123 -10.75 -3.66 0.41
C SER A 123 -11.07 -3.88 1.90
N GLN A 124 -10.05 -3.89 2.77
CA GLN A 124 -10.20 -4.03 4.23
C GLN A 124 -10.74 -2.75 4.89
N SER A 125 -10.36 -1.59 4.37
CA SER A 125 -10.82 -0.29 4.88
C SER A 125 -12.25 0.04 4.46
N ILE A 126 -12.68 -0.41 3.27
CA ILE A 126 -14.01 -0.15 2.73
C ILE A 126 -15.10 -0.82 3.56
N GLY A 127 -14.91 -2.08 3.97
CA GLY A 127 -15.89 -2.80 4.79
C GLY A 127 -16.03 -2.28 6.24
N SER A 128 -15.05 -1.50 6.72
CA SER A 128 -15.05 -0.95 8.09
C SER A 128 -15.57 0.49 8.17
N ALA A 129 -15.57 1.21 7.05
CA ALA A 129 -16.06 2.57 6.96
C ALA A 129 -17.27 2.58 6.03
N ARG A 130 -18.47 2.65 6.60
CA ARG A 130 -19.55 3.43 5.96
C ARG A 130 -19.09 4.90 5.97
N GLY A 131 -18.05 5.20 5.19
CA GLY A 131 -17.46 6.51 5.09
C GLY A 131 -18.47 7.44 4.45
N SER A 132 -18.56 8.66 4.96
CA SER A 132 -19.42 9.72 4.44
C SER A 132 -19.34 9.79 2.92
N GLU A 133 -20.48 9.99 2.27
CA GLU A 133 -20.75 10.01 0.81
C GLU A 133 -19.94 11.03 -0.02
N ASN A 134 -18.81 11.55 0.45
CA ASN A 134 -18.09 12.63 -0.21
C ASN A 134 -16.57 12.61 0.03
N GLU A 135 -16.00 11.45 0.37
CA GLU A 135 -14.56 11.35 0.66
C GLU A 135 -13.75 11.04 -0.60
N MET A 136 -12.99 12.03 -1.07
CA MET A 136 -12.13 11.93 -2.26
C MET A 136 -11.06 10.83 -2.10
N VAL A 137 -11.22 9.73 -2.83
CA VAL A 137 -10.25 8.63 -2.87
C VAL A 137 -9.20 8.95 -3.93
N LYS A 138 -7.93 9.13 -3.54
CA LYS A 138 -6.81 9.36 -4.50
C LYS A 138 -6.12 8.08 -4.94
N ARG A 139 -6.05 7.07 -4.07
CA ARG A 139 -5.43 5.77 -4.32
C ARG A 139 -6.33 4.65 -3.81
N LEU A 140 -6.53 3.64 -4.64
CA LEU A 140 -7.43 2.52 -4.36
C LEU A 140 -6.71 1.20 -4.65
N ALA A 141 -6.68 0.28 -3.69
CA ALA A 141 -6.08 -1.05 -3.84
C ALA A 141 -7.07 -2.15 -3.46
N LEU A 142 -7.45 -3.01 -4.40
CA LEU A 142 -8.47 -4.05 -4.19
C LEU A 142 -7.90 -5.42 -4.58
N HIS A 143 -7.77 -6.30 -3.57
CA HIS A 143 -7.13 -7.60 -3.71
C HIS A 143 -8.10 -8.73 -3.26
N GLN A 144 -8.37 -9.68 -4.17
CA GLN A 144 -9.17 -10.93 -4.06
C GLN A 144 -10.63 -10.90 -3.54
N HIS A 145 -11.45 -11.80 -4.13
CA HIS A 145 -12.85 -12.19 -3.87
C HIS A 145 -13.81 -11.13 -3.28
N TYR A 146 -13.88 -9.95 -3.89
CA TYR A 146 -15.09 -9.14 -3.84
C TYR A 146 -15.97 -9.49 -5.05
N PRO A 147 -16.90 -10.46 -4.95
CA PRO A 147 -17.85 -10.74 -6.05
C PRO A 147 -18.69 -9.50 -6.41
N GLU A 148 -18.81 -8.55 -5.49
CA GLU A 148 -19.54 -7.30 -5.64
C GLU A 148 -18.63 -6.10 -5.98
N LEU A 149 -17.38 -6.33 -6.43
CA LEU A 149 -16.44 -5.25 -6.77
C LEU A 149 -17.05 -4.21 -7.73
N PRO A 150 -17.74 -4.59 -8.83
CA PRO A 150 -18.32 -3.61 -9.74
C PRO A 150 -19.41 -2.77 -9.05
N THR A 151 -20.33 -3.42 -8.34
CA THR A 151 -21.40 -2.76 -7.58
C THR A 151 -20.85 -1.81 -6.53
N LEU A 152 -19.76 -2.19 -5.85
CA LEU A 152 -19.10 -1.33 -4.88
C LEU A 152 -18.48 -0.09 -5.53
N LEU A 153 -17.77 -0.26 -6.65
CA LEU A 153 -17.18 0.86 -7.38
C LEU A 153 -18.25 1.86 -7.84
N GLU A 154 -19.43 1.38 -8.25
CA GLU A 154 -20.57 2.23 -8.65
C GLU A 154 -21.12 3.10 -7.51
N THR A 155 -20.91 2.72 -6.25
CA THR A 155 -21.35 3.49 -5.08
C THR A 155 -20.35 4.57 -4.63
N MET A 156 -19.16 4.63 -5.25
CA MET A 156 -18.08 5.52 -4.85
C MET A 156 -17.88 6.64 -5.88
N ASP A 157 -17.56 7.85 -5.43
CA ASP A 157 -16.99 8.87 -6.31
C ASP A 157 -15.50 8.57 -6.55
N LEU A 158 -15.21 8.06 -7.75
CA LEU A 158 -13.87 7.67 -8.21
C LEU A 158 -13.27 8.68 -9.18
N SER A 159 -13.96 9.78 -9.45
CA SER A 159 -13.53 10.79 -10.43
C SER A 159 -12.14 11.36 -10.10
N HIS A 160 -11.80 11.42 -8.80
CA HIS A 160 -10.53 11.91 -8.29
C HIS A 160 -9.47 10.83 -8.02
N THR A 161 -9.77 9.56 -8.28
CA THR A 161 -8.81 8.47 -8.10
C THR A 161 -7.73 8.55 -9.16
N ARG A 162 -6.48 8.65 -8.70
CA ARG A 162 -5.29 8.75 -9.54
C ARG A 162 -4.53 7.45 -9.66
N SER A 163 -4.68 6.55 -8.70
CA SER A 163 -4.06 5.23 -8.72
C SER A 163 -5.06 4.13 -8.36
N LEU A 164 -5.07 3.08 -9.18
CA LEU A 164 -5.87 1.89 -9.00
C LEU A 164 -4.98 0.65 -9.09
N ALA A 165 -4.88 -0.09 -7.99
CA ALA A 165 -4.23 -1.39 -7.92
C ALA A 165 -5.28 -2.48 -7.72
N LEU A 166 -5.29 -3.48 -8.61
CA LEU A 166 -6.22 -4.60 -8.57
C LEU A 166 -5.46 -5.92 -8.66
N SER A 167 -5.77 -6.87 -7.79
CA SER A 167 -5.28 -8.25 -7.96
C SER A 167 -6.35 -9.32 -7.81
N GLY A 168 -6.19 -10.38 -8.59
CA GLY A 168 -7.10 -11.53 -8.67
C GLY A 168 -7.94 -11.55 -9.95
N THR A 169 -9.13 -12.16 -9.91
CA THR A 169 -10.05 -12.21 -11.05
C THR A 169 -10.73 -10.86 -11.24
N VAL A 170 -10.20 -10.08 -12.18
CA VAL A 170 -10.70 -8.76 -12.53
C VAL A 170 -11.57 -8.88 -13.78
N ASN A 171 -12.89 -8.76 -13.61
CA ASN A 171 -13.84 -8.71 -14.72
C ASN A 171 -14.62 -7.40 -14.67
N ARG A 172 -14.73 -6.70 -15.82
CA ARG A 172 -15.54 -5.49 -16.02
C ARG A 172 -15.24 -4.35 -15.03
N ILE A 173 -14.03 -3.79 -15.07
CA ILE A 173 -13.76 -2.53 -14.37
C ILE A 173 -14.37 -1.38 -15.18
N PRO A 174 -15.29 -0.59 -14.60
CA PRO A 174 -15.82 0.63 -15.21
C PRO A 174 -14.78 1.77 -15.14
N LEU A 175 -13.80 1.74 -16.06
CA LEU A 175 -12.70 2.72 -16.10
C LEU A 175 -13.18 4.15 -16.41
N ASP A 176 -14.35 4.30 -17.01
CA ASP A 176 -15.01 5.58 -17.29
C ASP A 176 -15.31 6.39 -16.02
N MET A 177 -15.42 5.74 -14.86
CA MET A 177 -15.57 6.42 -13.57
C MET A 177 -14.28 7.11 -13.07
N PHE A 178 -13.12 6.78 -13.62
CA PHE A 178 -11.82 7.26 -13.15
C PHE A 178 -11.26 8.38 -14.04
N VAL A 179 -11.88 9.55 -13.97
CA VAL A 179 -11.54 10.73 -14.81
C VAL A 179 -10.06 11.14 -14.72
N HIS A 180 -9.45 10.99 -13.54
CA HIS A 180 -8.06 11.42 -13.29
C HIS A 180 -7.09 10.25 -13.07
N LEU A 181 -7.39 9.04 -13.57
CA LEU A 181 -6.52 7.89 -13.41
C LEU A 181 -5.18 8.11 -14.12
N VAL A 182 -4.08 7.91 -13.38
CA VAL A 182 -2.70 8.02 -13.89
C VAL A 182 -1.96 6.71 -13.76
N VAL A 183 -2.23 5.94 -12.70
CA VAL A 183 -1.58 4.66 -12.42
C VAL A 183 -2.64 3.56 -12.40
N LEU A 184 -2.46 2.56 -13.26
CA LEU A 184 -3.27 1.35 -13.29
C LEU A 184 -2.35 0.14 -13.13
N ASP A 185 -2.55 -0.60 -12.06
CA ASP A 185 -1.76 -1.77 -11.70
C ASP A 185 -2.67 -3.00 -11.62
N LEU A 186 -2.52 -3.91 -12.57
CA LEU A 186 -3.33 -5.13 -12.66
C LEU A 186 -2.44 -6.34 -12.44
N GLU A 187 -2.74 -7.14 -11.43
CA GLU A 187 -2.00 -8.35 -11.12
C GLU A 187 -2.91 -9.59 -11.17
N GLY A 188 -2.67 -10.47 -12.14
CA GLY A 188 -3.35 -11.77 -12.23
C GLY A 188 -2.55 -12.85 -11.52
N TRP A 189 -2.88 -13.11 -10.26
CA TRP A 189 -2.33 -14.25 -9.50
C TRP A 189 -3.38 -14.87 -8.59
#